data_AF-A0A5K1FUF0-F1
#
_entry.id   AF-A0A5K1FUF0-F1
#
_cell.length_a   1.000
_cell.length_b   1.000
_cell.length_c   1.000
_cell.angle_alpha   90.00
_cell.angle_beta   90.00
_cell.angle_gamma   90.00
#
_symmetry.space_group_name_H-M   'P 1'
#
loop_
_entity.id
_entity.type
_entity.pdbx_description
1 polymer ?
#
loop_
_entity_poly.entity_id
_entity_poly.type
_entity_poly.pdbx_seq_one_letter_code
_entity_poly.pdbx_strand_id
1 'polypeptide(L)' 'PDITAPGFEILASKPPFLPASDYVEFDRRHVNFTVVHGTSLSCPHVAGIVGLLKNAHPDWSPAAIKSAIMTT' A
#
# COMPACT_ATOMS: atom_id res chain seq x y z
N PRO A 1 -8.63 -11.11 9.15
CA PRO A 1 -7.73 -10.77 8.03
C PRO A 1 -7.23 -12.07 7.41
N ASP A 2 -7.03 -12.11 6.09
CA ASP A 2 -6.57 -13.34 5.40
C ASP A 2 -5.03 -13.40 5.30
N ILE A 3 -4.36 -12.26 5.16
CA ILE A 3 -2.89 -12.12 5.10
C ILE A 3 -2.47 -10.78 5.71
N THR A 4 -1.21 -10.69 6.15
CA THR A 4 -0.57 -9.46 6.63
C THR A 4 0.44 -8.93 5.62
N ALA A 5 0.61 -7.60 5.58
CA ALA A 5 1.58 -6.92 4.73
C ALA A 5 2.06 -5.63 5.41
N PRO A 6 3.22 -5.07 5.02
CA PRO A 6 3.75 -3.85 5.62
C PRO A 6 2.75 -2.69 5.56
N GLY A 7 2.44 -2.12 6.72
CA GLY A 7 1.52 -0.99 6.85
C GLY A 7 1.96 0.02 7.90
N PHE A 8 3.21 -0.06 8.36
CA PHE A 8 3.81 0.85 9.32
C PHE A 8 5.12 1.36 8.72
N GLU A 9 5.38 2.65 8.84
CA GLU A 9 6.53 3.37 8.29
C GLU A 9 6.65 3.25 6.77
N ILE A 10 5.53 3.41 6.07
CA ILE A 10 5.48 3.31 4.61
C ILE A 10 5.73 4.69 4.01
N LEU A 11 6.83 4.85 3.27
CA LEU A 11 7.09 6.04 2.45
C LEU A 11 6.19 6.01 1.21
N ALA A 12 5.25 6.94 1.12
CA ALA A 12 4.29 7.03 0.01
C ALA A 12 4.24 8.45 -0.56
N SER A 13 3.84 8.55 -1.83
CA SER A 13 3.66 9.84 -2.51
C SER A 13 2.55 10.67 -1.86
N LYS A 14 2.78 11.97 -1.73
CA LYS A 14 1.81 12.95 -1.23
C LYS A 14 1.65 14.08 -2.25
N PRO A 15 0.42 14.53 -2.55
CA PRO A 15 0.21 15.68 -3.40
C PRO A 15 0.98 16.91 -2.89
N PRO A 16 1.75 17.62 -3.74
CA PRO A 16 2.67 18.67 -3.31
C PRO A 16 1.97 19.95 -2.83
N PHE A 17 0.67 20.09 -3.08
CA PHE A 17 -0.14 21.20 -2.58
C PHE A 17 -0.69 20.94 -1.16
N LEU A 18 -0.49 19.74 -0.60
CA LEU A 18 -0.85 19.44 0.78
C LEU A 18 0.36 19.69 1.69
N PRO A 19 0.14 20.22 2.90
CA PRO A 19 1.20 20.46 3.87
C PRO A 19 1.85 19.15 4.30
N ALA A 20 3.15 19.18 4.63
CA ALA A 20 3.92 17.97 4.95
C ALA A 20 3.35 17.23 6.18
N SER A 21 2.96 17.97 7.21
CA SER A 21 2.36 17.44 8.44
C SER A 21 0.96 18.02 8.68
N ASP A 22 0.20 17.40 9.58
CA ASP A 22 -1.09 17.92 10.04
C ASP A 22 -0.93 19.15 10.95
N TYR A 23 0.28 19.40 11.46
CA TYR A 23 0.63 20.56 12.30
C TYR A 23 1.06 21.76 11.43
N VAL A 24 0.15 22.22 10.59
CA VAL A 24 0.37 23.27 9.58
C VAL A 24 0.85 24.61 10.17
N GLU A 25 0.54 24.87 11.44
CA GLU A 25 0.99 26.07 12.15
C GLU A 25 2.51 26.08 12.39
N PHE A 26 3.11 24.90 12.55
CA PHE A 26 4.51 24.70 12.89
C PHE A 26 5.35 24.14 11.73
N ASP A 27 4.71 23.47 10.76
CA ASP A 27 5.38 22.92 9.58
C ASP A 27 4.70 23.39 8.29
N ARG A 28 5.34 24.35 7.61
CA ARG A 28 4.90 24.89 6.31
C ARG A 28 5.56 24.19 5.11
N ARG A 29 6.31 23.12 5.34
CA ARG A 29 6.96 22.40 4.25
C ARG A 29 5.93 21.69 3.40
N HIS A 30 6.27 21.52 2.13
CA HIS A 30 5.54 20.70 1.19
C HIS A 30 6.52 19.63 0.70
N VAL A 31 6.09 18.37 0.68
CA VAL A 31 6.95 17.23 0.35
C VAL A 31 6.23 16.35 -0.66
N ASN A 32 6.99 15.78 -1.58
CA ASN A 32 6.46 14.85 -2.58
C ASN A 32 6.19 13.46 -1.99
N PHE A 33 6.81 13.14 -0.86
CA PHE A 33 6.66 11.86 -0.16
C PHE A 33 6.56 12.10 1.35
N THR A 34 5.78 11.26 2.01
CA THR A 34 5.64 11.26 3.46
C THR A 34 5.63 9.82 3.99
N VAL A 35 5.96 9.66 5.26
CA VAL A 35 5.86 8.38 5.94
C VAL A 35 4.48 8.28 6.58
N VAL A 36 3.72 7.24 6.22
CA VAL A 36 2.35 6.99 6.66
C VAL A 36 2.16 5.55 7.11
N HIS A 37 1.12 5.34 7.91
CA HIS A 37 0.84 4.08 8.58
C HIS A 37 -0.66 3.80 8.55
N GLY A 38 -1.05 2.53 8.55
CA GLY A 38 -2.43 2.08 8.57
C GLY A 38 -2.65 0.80 7.76
N THR A 39 -3.76 0.11 8.03
CA THR A 39 -4.18 -1.05 7.24
C THR A 39 -4.49 -0.68 5.78
N SER A 40 -4.84 0.58 5.52
CA SER A 40 -4.96 1.18 4.20
C SER A 40 -3.63 1.20 3.42
N LEU A 41 -2.48 1.14 4.09
CA LEU A 41 -1.16 1.06 3.47
C LEU A 41 -0.69 -0.39 3.31
N SER A 42 -1.17 -1.34 4.12
CA SER A 42 -0.97 -2.78 3.88
C SER A 42 -1.73 -3.28 2.65
N CYS A 43 -2.94 -2.78 2.42
CA CYS A 43 -3.80 -3.19 1.29
C CYS A 43 -3.13 -3.07 -0.09
N PRO A 44 -2.53 -1.92 -0.50
CA PRO A 44 -1.91 -1.77 -1.81
C PRO A 44 -0.70 -2.68 -2.02
N HIS A 45 0.01 -3.10 -0.96
CA HIS A 45 1.08 -4.09 -1.09
C HIS A 45 0.53 -5.44 -1.58
N VAL A 46 -0.55 -5.93 -0.94
CA VAL A 46 -1.21 -7.17 -1.36
C VAL A 46 -1.83 -7.02 -2.75
N ALA A 47 -2.46 -5.88 -3.04
CA ALA A 47 -3.04 -5.61 -4.35
C ALA A 47 -1.98 -5.62 -5.48
N GLY A 48 -0.78 -5.08 -5.22
CA GLY A 48 0.35 -5.14 -6.14
C GLY A 48 0.79 -6.58 -6.45
N ILE A 49 0.93 -7.41 -5.40
CA ILE A 49 1.27 -8.84 -5.54
C ILE A 49 0.19 -9.57 -6.35
N VAL A 50 -1.08 -9.33 -6.05
CA VAL A 50 -2.21 -9.90 -6.81
C VAL A 50 -2.16 -9.49 -8.28
N GLY A 51 -1.82 -8.23 -8.58
CA GLY A 51 -1.65 -7.74 -9.95
C GLY A 51 -0.53 -8.48 -10.70
N LEU A 52 0.61 -8.70 -10.05
CA LEU A 52 1.72 -9.49 -10.62
C LEU A 52 1.32 -10.95 -10.85
N LEU A 53 0.65 -11.58 -9.89
CA LEU A 53 0.17 -12.96 -10.03
C LEU A 53 -0.86 -13.09 -11.15
N LYS A 54 -1.79 -12.14 -11.27
CA LYS A 54 -2.78 -12.15 -12.36
C LYS A 54 -2.14 -11.91 -13.72
N ASN A 55 -1.07 -11.14 -13.80
CA ASN A 55 -0.31 -10.98 -15.04
C ASN A 55 0.44 -12.27 -15.43
N ALA A 56 1.08 -12.94 -14.46
CA ALA A 56 1.79 -14.20 -14.68
C ALA A 56 0.85 -15.39 -14.94
N HIS A 57 -0.35 -15.39 -14.33
CA HIS A 57 -1.37 -16.42 -14.45
C HIS A 57 -2.75 -15.82 -14.79
N PRO A 58 -2.97 -15.41 -16.05
CA PRO A 58 -4.21 -14.74 -16.46
C PRO A 58 -5.47 -15.60 -16.29
N ASP A 59 -5.34 -16.91 -16.30
CA ASP A 59 -6.41 -17.90 -16.16
C ASP A 59 -6.81 -18.19 -14.70
N TRP A 60 -5.95 -17.83 -13.73
CA TRP A 60 -6.25 -18.09 -12.32
C TRP A 60 -7.48 -17.33 -11.83
N SER A 61 -8.33 -18.04 -11.09
CA SER A 61 -9.49 -17.47 -10.41
C SER A 61 -9.06 -16.63 -9.20
N PRO A 62 -9.92 -15.70 -8.70
CA PRO A 62 -9.62 -14.96 -7.47
C PRO A 62 -9.32 -15.87 -6.27
N ALA A 63 -10.01 -17.01 -6.19
CA ALA A 63 -9.79 -18.00 -5.14
C ALA A 63 -8.42 -18.69 -5.28
N ALA A 64 -7.97 -18.99 -6.50
CA ALA A 64 -6.65 -19.56 -6.75
C ALA A 64 -5.53 -18.58 -6.37
N ILE A 65 -5.67 -17.29 -6.69
CA ILE A 65 -4.69 -16.25 -6.31
C ILE A 65 -4.66 -16.09 -4.78
N LYS A 66 -5.83 -16.03 -4.13
CA LYS A 66 -5.90 -15.98 -2.66
C LYS A 66 -5.23 -17.20 -2.03
N SER A 67 -5.50 -18.40 -2.54
CA SER A 67 -4.88 -19.63 -2.07
C SER A 67 -3.36 -19.58 -2.22
N ALA A 68 -2.87 -19.19 -3.40
CA ALA A 68 -1.44 -19.11 -3.67
C ALA A 68 -0.71 -18.19 -2.68
N ILE A 69 -1.27 -17.02 -2.42
CA ILE A 69 -0.68 -16.03 -1.50
C ILE A 69 -0.74 -16.49 -0.02
N MET A 70 -1.79 -17.22 0.39
CA MET A 70 -1.95 -17.66 1.77
C MET A 70 -1.09 -18.87 2.14
N THR A 71 -0.72 -19.72 1.17
CA THR A 71 0.01 -20.97 1.40
C THR A 71 1.52 -20.86 1.20
N THR A 72 2.03 -19.67 0.86
CA THR A 72 3.45 -19.36 0.69
C THR A 72 3.95 -18.47 1.81
#